data_AF-A0A962SB48-F1
#
_entry.id   AF-A0A962SB48-F1
#
_cell.length_a   1.000
_cell.length_b   1.000
_cell.length_c   1.000
_cell.angle_alpha   90.00
_cell.angle_beta   90.00
_cell.angle_gamma   90.00
#
_symmetry.space_group_name_H-M   'P 1'
#
loop_
_entity.id
_entity.type
_entity.pdbx_description
1 polymer ?
#
loop_
_entity_poly.entity_id
_entity_poly.type
_entity_poly.pdbx_seq_one_letter_code
_entity_poly.pdbx_strand_id
1 'polypeptide(L)'
;MIRFFDRQPAAEEIPDVFPSPFRNQPHPLALKAGLSLQEELQARPPCSHDFAADGKMFGVLVVRTPAGETGFLAGFSGMLDGRWQVPGFVPPLFDEAERADFFPPGEAQLAMLGRQIENLRGSDRLRDLNLRLQTLRAESEAELAALREALAERKKIRRAERRRAETAGDQAGLIALSFESQRDRQTRRDLQYGWQQKIDETGQEIAGLQAQIATLEKNRLRLSRQ
;
A
#
# COMPACT_ATOMS: atom_id res chain seq x y z
N MET A 1 37.44 -7.27 -17.89
CA MET A 1 38.52 -6.69 -18.72
C MET A 1 38.97 -5.40 -18.06
N ILE A 2 40.26 -5.23 -17.77
CA ILE A 2 40.78 -4.05 -17.05
C ILE A 2 41.19 -3.01 -18.09
N ARG A 3 40.75 -1.76 -17.90
CA ARG A 3 41.22 -0.60 -18.67
C ARG A 3 42.40 0.02 -17.94
N PHE A 4 43.57 0.06 -18.55
CA PHE A 4 44.74 0.67 -17.93
C PHE A 4 44.76 2.18 -18.16
N PHE A 5 45.29 2.93 -17.20
CA PHE A 5 45.52 4.36 -17.41
C PHE A 5 46.70 4.57 -18.36
N ASP A 6 46.56 5.49 -19.32
CA ASP A 6 47.62 5.83 -20.30
C ASP A 6 48.94 6.22 -19.61
N ARG A 7 48.82 6.95 -18.51
CA ARG A 7 49.91 7.21 -17.57
C ARG A 7 49.63 6.48 -16.28
N GLN A 8 50.52 5.56 -15.92
CA GLN A 8 50.48 4.89 -14.63
C GLN A 8 50.62 5.91 -13.50
N PRO A 9 49.72 5.89 -12.51
CA PRO A 9 49.78 6.80 -11.38
C PRO A 9 51.06 6.55 -10.58
N ALA A 10 51.64 7.62 -10.05
CA ALA A 10 52.75 7.52 -9.12
C ALA A 10 52.31 6.83 -7.82
N ALA A 11 53.25 6.30 -7.05
CA ALA A 11 52.94 5.56 -5.83
C ALA A 11 52.17 6.44 -4.82
N GLU A 12 52.48 7.74 -4.78
CA GLU A 12 51.86 8.73 -3.90
C GLU A 12 50.42 9.08 -4.30
N GLU A 13 50.04 8.83 -5.56
CA GLU A 13 48.68 9.04 -6.07
C GLU A 13 47.76 7.84 -5.76
N ILE A 14 48.31 6.71 -5.31
CA ILE A 14 47.55 5.52 -4.97
C ILE A 14 47.32 5.50 -3.46
N PRO A 15 46.05 5.43 -3.00
CA PRO A 15 45.78 5.41 -1.58
C PRO A 15 46.24 4.11 -0.93
N ASP A 16 46.89 4.19 0.22
CA ASP A 16 47.35 3.03 1.00
C ASP A 16 46.18 2.16 1.51
N VAL A 17 45.04 2.80 1.76
CA VAL A 17 43.82 2.16 2.27
C VAL A 17 42.68 2.42 1.29
N PHE A 18 41.87 1.38 1.03
CA PHE A 18 40.70 1.52 0.18
C PHE A 18 39.75 2.59 0.74
N PRO A 19 39.47 3.68 -0.01
CA PRO A 19 38.58 4.73 0.46
C PRO A 19 37.17 4.20 0.73
N SER A 20 36.56 4.63 1.84
CA SER A 20 35.19 4.22 2.16
C SER A 20 34.22 4.67 1.05
N PRO A 21 33.37 3.76 0.53
CA PRO A 21 32.40 4.09 -0.53
C PRO A 21 31.27 5.00 -0.03
N PHE A 22 31.16 5.23 1.28
CA PHE A 22 30.13 6.07 1.90
C PHE A 22 30.57 7.51 2.15
N ARG A 23 31.76 7.91 1.69
CA ARG A 23 32.21 9.31 1.75
C ARG A 23 31.73 10.07 0.52
N ASN A 24 31.29 11.32 0.72
CA ASN A 24 30.74 12.17 -0.36
C ASN A 24 31.80 12.70 -1.35
N GLN A 25 33.08 12.33 -1.22
CA GLN A 25 34.13 12.80 -2.11
C GLN A 25 34.88 11.61 -2.73
N PRO A 26 34.74 11.37 -4.05
CA PRO A 26 35.46 10.29 -4.72
C PRO A 26 36.95 10.61 -4.83
N HIS A 27 37.76 9.55 -4.83
CA HIS A 27 39.21 9.67 -5.00
C HIS A 27 39.57 10.19 -6.41
N PRO A 28 40.64 11.01 -6.59
CA PRO A 28 41.03 11.52 -7.91
C PRO A 28 41.19 10.46 -9.01
N LEU A 29 41.76 9.30 -8.68
CA LEU A 29 41.85 8.17 -9.63
C LEU A 29 40.48 7.64 -10.07
N ALA A 30 39.50 7.59 -9.16
CA ALA A 30 38.15 7.14 -9.48
C ALA A 30 37.42 8.17 -10.37
N LEU A 31 37.62 9.47 -10.12
CA LEU A 31 37.13 10.54 -11.00
C LEU A 31 37.71 10.43 -12.40
N LYS A 32 39.04 10.23 -12.51
CA LYS A 32 39.72 10.05 -13.79
C LYS A 32 39.21 8.83 -14.56
N ALA A 33 39.01 7.70 -13.87
CA ALA A 33 38.41 6.51 -14.46
C ALA A 33 36.97 6.75 -14.93
N GLY A 34 36.17 7.48 -14.15
CA GLY A 34 34.80 7.84 -14.50
C GLY A 34 34.72 8.71 -15.76
N LEU A 35 35.57 9.73 -15.84
CA LEU A 35 35.67 10.61 -17.02
C LEU A 35 36.11 9.82 -18.27
N SER A 36 37.14 8.97 -18.12
CA SER A 36 37.60 8.12 -19.22
C SER A 36 36.49 7.18 -19.74
N LEU A 37 35.69 6.61 -18.84
CA LEU A 37 34.53 5.80 -19.24
C LEU A 37 33.46 6.64 -19.95
N GLN A 38 33.19 7.87 -19.49
CA GLN A 38 32.23 8.76 -20.15
C GLN A 38 32.66 9.11 -21.57
N GLU A 39 33.93 9.43 -21.79
CA GLU A 39 34.50 9.70 -23.11
C GLU A 39 34.36 8.48 -24.04
N GLU A 40 34.66 7.27 -23.53
CA GLU A 40 34.49 6.02 -24.28
C GLU A 40 33.03 5.79 -24.68
N LEU A 41 32.09 5.97 -23.74
CA LEU A 41 30.65 5.80 -23.99
C LEU A 41 30.12 6.80 -25.01
N GLN A 42 30.64 8.02 -25.04
CA GLN A 42 30.26 9.06 -26.02
C GLN A 42 30.84 8.80 -27.41
N ALA A 43 32.11 8.37 -27.47
CA ALA A 43 32.78 8.11 -28.75
C ALA A 43 32.29 6.82 -29.40
N ARG A 44 32.02 5.78 -28.60
CA ARG A 44 31.56 4.48 -29.06
C ARG A 44 30.59 3.86 -28.06
N PRO A 45 29.29 4.16 -28.20
CA PRO A 45 28.27 3.56 -27.36
C PRO A 45 28.32 2.03 -27.48
N PRO A 46 28.40 1.28 -26.36
CA PRO A 46 28.31 -0.18 -26.37
C PRO A 46 26.88 -0.67 -26.66
N CYS A 47 25.93 0.25 -26.78
CA CYS A 47 24.50 0.04 -26.85
C CYS A 47 23.82 1.20 -27.62
N SER A 48 22.62 0.94 -28.11
CA SER A 48 21.69 1.91 -28.73
C SER A 48 20.92 2.77 -27.73
N HIS A 49 21.12 2.56 -26.42
CA HIS A 49 20.47 3.30 -25.35
C HIS A 49 20.69 4.83 -25.46
N ASP A 50 19.60 5.60 -25.38
CA ASP A 50 19.66 7.06 -25.32
C ASP A 50 19.92 7.51 -23.88
N PHE A 51 21.20 7.70 -23.55
CA PHE A 51 21.64 8.16 -22.23
C PHE A 51 21.09 9.53 -21.85
N ALA A 52 20.68 10.37 -22.80
CA ALA A 52 20.16 11.70 -22.52
C ALA A 52 18.67 11.68 -22.13
N ALA A 53 17.89 10.75 -22.67
CA ALA A 53 16.46 10.62 -22.38
C ALA A 53 16.18 9.78 -21.13
N ASP A 54 16.79 8.60 -21.03
CA ASP A 54 16.38 7.59 -20.04
C ASP A 54 17.33 7.49 -18.83
N GLY A 55 18.56 8.01 -18.98
CA GLY A 55 19.59 7.99 -17.95
C GLY A 55 20.11 6.58 -17.63
N LYS A 56 21.39 6.47 -17.30
CA LYS A 56 22.01 5.19 -16.91
C LYS A 56 23.08 5.39 -15.86
N MET A 57 23.14 4.49 -14.88
CA MET A 57 24.21 4.52 -13.88
C MET A 57 25.33 3.57 -14.30
N PHE A 58 26.53 4.12 -14.44
CA PHE A 58 27.77 3.38 -14.61
C PHE A 58 28.64 3.55 -13.36
N GLY A 59 29.39 2.51 -13.04
CA GLY A 59 30.35 2.51 -11.93
C GLY A 59 31.73 2.10 -12.41
N VAL A 60 32.76 2.68 -11.78
CA VAL A 60 34.15 2.29 -11.99
C VAL A 60 34.79 1.84 -10.69
N LEU A 61 35.68 0.85 -10.77
CA LEU A 61 36.51 0.41 -9.65
C LEU A 61 37.97 0.42 -10.10
N VAL A 62 38.76 1.30 -9.51
CA VAL A 62 40.21 1.34 -9.74
C VAL A 62 40.85 0.13 -9.08
N VAL A 63 41.66 -0.61 -9.84
CA VAL A 63 42.30 -1.85 -9.43
C VAL A 63 43.78 -1.83 -9.79
N ARG A 64 44.59 -2.54 -9.02
CA ARG A 64 45.99 -2.81 -9.32
C ARG A 64 46.16 -4.31 -9.60
N THR A 65 46.79 -4.64 -10.72
CA THR A 65 47.05 -6.03 -11.11
C THR A 65 48.20 -6.62 -10.28
N PRO A 66 48.37 -7.95 -10.26
CA PRO A 66 49.55 -8.57 -9.67
C PRO A 66 50.88 -8.13 -10.28
N ALA A 67 50.87 -7.65 -11.54
CA ALA A 67 52.03 -7.08 -12.23
C ALA A 67 52.35 -5.64 -11.79
N GLY A 68 51.54 -5.05 -10.90
CA GLY A 68 51.72 -3.69 -10.38
C GLY A 68 51.05 -2.60 -11.23
N GLU A 69 50.45 -2.95 -12.37
CA GLU A 69 49.77 -2.01 -13.25
C GLU A 69 48.41 -1.59 -12.67
N THR A 70 48.15 -0.29 -12.71
CA THR A 70 46.90 0.30 -12.23
C THR A 70 45.97 0.61 -13.40
N GLY A 71 44.72 0.20 -13.24
CA GLY A 71 43.65 0.41 -14.19
C GLY A 71 42.31 0.46 -13.49
N PHE A 72 41.22 0.25 -14.23
CA PHE A 72 39.88 0.20 -13.67
C PHE A 72 38.98 -0.81 -14.39
N LEU A 73 38.02 -1.32 -13.62
CA LEU A 73 36.88 -2.09 -14.08
C LEU A 73 35.69 -1.16 -14.24
N ALA A 74 34.78 -1.48 -15.17
CA ALA A 74 33.52 -0.76 -15.35
C ALA A 74 32.33 -1.70 -15.22
N GLY A 75 31.23 -1.22 -14.66
CA GLY A 75 29.94 -1.90 -14.57
C GLY A 75 28.78 -0.93 -14.79
N PHE A 76 27.56 -1.46 -14.89
CA PHE A 76 26.33 -0.68 -15.07
C PHE A 76 25.21 -1.24 -14.20
N SER A 77 24.20 -0.41 -13.92
CA SER A 77 23.00 -0.84 -13.18
C SER A 77 22.00 -1.57 -14.07
N GLY A 78 21.41 -2.66 -13.61
CA GLY A 78 20.36 -3.37 -14.36
C GLY A 78 20.85 -3.97 -15.69
N MET A 79 20.00 -3.93 -16.72
CA MET A 79 20.35 -4.35 -18.09
C MET A 79 20.75 -3.17 -18.95
N LEU A 80 21.67 -3.38 -19.89
CA LEU A 80 21.97 -2.42 -20.95
C LEU A 80 21.45 -2.99 -22.27
N ASP A 81 20.49 -2.31 -22.91
CA ASP A 81 19.74 -2.81 -24.08
C ASP A 81 19.19 -4.24 -23.90
N GLY A 82 18.63 -4.52 -22.72
CA GLY A 82 18.08 -5.85 -22.40
C GLY A 82 19.13 -6.94 -22.21
N ARG A 83 20.42 -6.60 -22.12
CA ARG A 83 21.52 -7.55 -21.89
C ARG A 83 22.15 -7.36 -20.52
N TRP A 84 22.45 -8.47 -19.85
CA TRP A 84 23.22 -8.48 -18.60
C TRP A 84 24.72 -8.49 -18.85
N GLN A 85 25.16 -9.14 -19.94
CA GLN A 85 26.55 -9.19 -20.35
C GLN A 85 26.77 -8.27 -21.55
N VAL A 86 27.69 -7.32 -21.37
CA VAL A 86 28.13 -6.41 -22.44
C VAL A 86 29.66 -6.41 -22.47
N PRO A 87 30.29 -6.63 -23.64
CA PRO A 87 31.74 -6.61 -23.76
C PRO A 87 32.36 -5.33 -23.19
N GLY A 88 33.47 -5.48 -22.46
CA GLY A 88 34.14 -4.35 -21.80
C GLY A 88 33.61 -4.00 -20.41
N PHE A 89 32.51 -4.62 -19.96
CA PHE A 89 31.99 -4.50 -18.59
C PHE A 89 32.24 -5.78 -17.78
N VAL A 90 32.16 -5.64 -16.45
CA VAL A 90 32.20 -6.79 -15.54
C VAL A 90 30.94 -7.66 -15.71
N PRO A 91 31.04 -8.99 -15.54
CA PRO A 91 29.87 -9.87 -15.62
C PRO A 91 28.89 -9.62 -14.47
N PRO A 92 27.62 -10.03 -14.62
CA PRO A 92 26.65 -9.98 -13.53
C PRO A 92 27.11 -10.84 -12.34
N LEU A 93 26.73 -10.45 -11.13
CA LEU A 93 27.05 -11.18 -9.89
C LEU A 93 26.10 -12.35 -9.61
N PHE A 94 25.08 -12.56 -10.45
CA PHE A 94 24.05 -13.58 -10.29
C PHE A 94 24.03 -14.52 -11.50
N ASP A 95 23.46 -15.71 -11.32
CA ASP A 95 23.20 -16.65 -12.41
C ASP A 95 21.97 -16.19 -13.22
N GLU A 96 22.16 -15.98 -14.52
CA GLU A 96 21.09 -15.52 -15.42
C GLU A 96 19.98 -16.57 -15.58
N ALA A 97 20.30 -17.87 -15.53
CA ALA A 97 19.34 -18.95 -15.66
C ALA A 97 18.46 -19.07 -14.41
N GLU A 98 19.07 -19.03 -13.22
CA GLU A 98 18.29 -19.01 -11.97
C GLU A 98 17.38 -17.78 -11.88
N ARG A 99 17.85 -16.62 -12.37
CA ARG A 99 17.05 -15.40 -12.42
C ARG A 99 15.89 -15.52 -13.41
N ALA A 100 16.12 -16.11 -14.58
CA ALA A 100 15.10 -16.32 -15.61
C ALA A 100 13.99 -17.27 -15.13
N ASP A 101 14.32 -18.25 -14.29
CA ASP A 101 13.34 -19.17 -13.70
C ASP A 101 12.53 -18.52 -12.56
N PHE A 102 13.08 -17.54 -11.85
CA PHE A 102 12.46 -16.93 -10.66
C PHE A 102 11.53 -15.74 -10.97
N PHE A 103 11.86 -14.91 -11.96
CA PHE A 103 11.17 -13.63 -12.20
C PHE A 103 9.80 -13.71 -12.90
N PRO A 104 9.62 -14.52 -13.97
CA PRO A 104 8.33 -14.63 -14.67
C PRO A 104 7.17 -15.12 -13.77
N PRO A 105 7.37 -16.09 -12.85
CA PRO A 105 6.33 -16.50 -11.90
C PRO A 105 6.00 -15.44 -10.84
N GLY A 106 6.99 -14.70 -10.34
CA GLY A 106 6.82 -13.68 -9.30
C GLY A 106 5.96 -12.50 -9.76
N GLU A 107 6.23 -11.99 -10.97
CA GLU A 107 5.42 -10.92 -11.57
C GLU A 107 3.99 -11.37 -11.88
N ALA A 108 3.82 -12.60 -12.39
CA ALA A 108 2.50 -13.18 -12.62
C ALA A 108 1.70 -13.32 -11.31
N GLN A 109 2.34 -13.72 -10.22
CA GLN A 109 1.71 -13.83 -8.91
C GLN A 109 1.32 -12.46 -8.35
N LEU A 110 2.17 -11.44 -8.48
CA LEU A 110 1.86 -10.07 -8.10
C LEU A 110 0.69 -9.49 -8.92
N ALA A 111 0.67 -9.75 -10.23
CA ALA A 111 -0.42 -9.34 -11.12
C ALA A 111 -1.74 -10.04 -10.77
N MET A 112 -1.70 -11.34 -10.44
CA MET A 112 -2.87 -12.10 -10.00
C MET A 112 -3.45 -11.53 -8.70
N LEU A 113 -2.61 -11.27 -7.70
CA LEU A 113 -3.02 -10.64 -6.44
C LEU A 113 -3.61 -9.23 -6.67
N GLY A 114 -3.00 -8.46 -7.57
CA GLY A 114 -3.53 -7.16 -8.00
C GLY A 114 -4.95 -7.25 -8.55
N ARG A 115 -5.18 -8.15 -9.51
CA ARG A 115 -6.52 -8.39 -10.08
C ARG A 115 -7.53 -8.86 -9.03
N GLN A 116 -7.12 -9.73 -8.10
CA GLN A 116 -8.01 -10.18 -7.02
C GLN A 116 -8.44 -9.04 -6.10
N ILE A 117 -7.51 -8.14 -5.75
CA ILE A 117 -7.80 -6.93 -4.95
C ILE A 117 -8.75 -6.01 -5.71
N GLU A 118 -8.48 -5.74 -6.99
CA GLU A 118 -9.33 -4.90 -7.83
C GLU A 118 -10.73 -5.49 -7.99
N ASN A 119 -10.85 -6.79 -8.24
CA ASN A 119 -12.13 -7.48 -8.35
C ASN A 119 -12.93 -7.40 -7.06
N LEU A 120 -12.31 -7.58 -5.89
CA LEU A 120 -13.01 -7.45 -4.60
C LEU A 120 -13.43 -6.01 -4.32
N ARG A 121 -12.57 -5.02 -4.61
CA ARG A 121 -12.87 -3.59 -4.45
C ARG A 121 -13.97 -3.10 -5.39
N GLY A 122 -13.92 -3.55 -6.63
CA GLY A 122 -14.89 -3.24 -7.69
C GLY A 122 -16.08 -4.18 -7.71
N SER A 123 -16.20 -5.12 -6.76
CA SER A 123 -17.29 -6.09 -6.77
C SER A 123 -18.64 -5.39 -6.56
N ASP A 124 -19.61 -5.76 -7.39
CA ASP A 124 -20.99 -5.32 -7.24
C ASP A 124 -21.51 -5.64 -5.84
N ARG A 125 -21.06 -6.76 -5.26
CA ARG A 125 -21.40 -7.15 -3.88
C ARG A 125 -21.00 -6.09 -2.84
N LEU A 126 -19.77 -5.57 -2.89
CA LEU A 126 -19.31 -4.56 -1.93
C LEU A 126 -20.06 -3.23 -2.14
N ARG A 127 -20.33 -2.87 -3.40
CA ARG A 127 -21.15 -1.69 -3.73
C ARG A 127 -22.57 -1.83 -3.18
N ASP A 128 -23.23 -2.96 -3.43
CA ASP A 128 -24.60 -3.25 -3.00
C ASP A 128 -24.72 -3.26 -1.48
N LEU A 129 -23.75 -3.85 -0.77
CA LEU A 129 -23.73 -3.84 0.70
C LEU A 129 -23.58 -2.44 1.27
N ASN A 130 -22.72 -1.60 0.68
CA ASN A 130 -22.57 -0.21 1.12
C ASN A 130 -23.84 0.60 0.87
N LEU A 131 -24.47 0.43 -0.29
CA LEU A 131 -25.74 1.07 -0.60
C LEU A 131 -26.83 0.62 0.39
N ARG A 132 -26.92 -0.70 0.63
CA ARG A 132 -27.86 -1.27 1.60
C ARG A 132 -27.63 -0.72 3.00
N LEU A 133 -26.38 -0.59 3.45
CA LEU A 133 -26.06 -0.02 4.76
C LEU A 133 -26.50 1.45 4.86
N GLN A 134 -26.30 2.24 3.80
CA GLN A 134 -26.79 3.62 3.75
C GLN A 134 -28.31 3.69 3.82
N THR A 135 -29.01 2.86 3.05
CA THR A 135 -30.48 2.78 3.07
C THR A 135 -31.00 2.39 4.44
N LEU A 136 -30.45 1.33 5.07
CA LEU A 136 -30.86 0.89 6.40
C LEU A 136 -30.68 1.99 7.46
N ARG A 137 -29.61 2.79 7.37
CA ARG A 137 -29.38 3.92 8.29
C ARG A 137 -30.41 5.02 8.08
N ALA A 138 -30.71 5.37 6.83
CA ALA A 138 -31.71 6.40 6.52
C ALA A 138 -33.12 5.96 6.96
N GLU A 139 -33.50 4.72 6.70
CA GLU A 139 -34.78 4.14 7.14
C GLU A 139 -34.87 4.10 8.67
N SER A 140 -33.80 3.67 9.35
CA SER A 140 -33.72 3.65 10.81
C SER A 140 -33.92 5.05 11.41
N GLU A 141 -33.23 6.05 10.87
CA GLU A 141 -33.34 7.44 11.33
C GLU A 141 -34.77 7.97 11.14
N ALA A 142 -35.36 7.75 9.98
CA ALA A 142 -36.72 8.18 9.66
C ALA A 142 -37.76 7.54 10.60
N GLU A 143 -37.68 6.22 10.81
CA GLU A 143 -38.66 5.50 11.63
C GLU A 143 -38.50 5.82 13.12
N LEU A 144 -37.26 5.94 13.62
CA LEU A 144 -37.00 6.36 15.01
C LEU A 144 -37.45 7.81 15.26
N ALA A 145 -37.28 8.71 14.29
CA ALA A 145 -37.80 10.07 14.36
C ALA A 145 -39.33 10.09 14.40
N ALA A 146 -40.00 9.34 13.51
CA ALA A 146 -41.46 9.22 13.51
C ALA A 146 -41.99 8.65 14.84
N LEU A 147 -41.36 7.60 15.37
CA LEU A 147 -41.72 7.04 16.67
C LEU A 147 -41.51 8.06 17.79
N ARG A 148 -40.41 8.82 17.77
CA ARG A 148 -40.12 9.84 18.79
C ARG A 148 -41.22 10.90 18.84
N GLU A 149 -41.68 11.39 17.70
CA GLU A 149 -42.78 12.36 17.63
C GLU A 149 -44.10 11.74 18.13
N ALA A 150 -44.43 10.52 17.70
CA ALA A 150 -45.62 9.82 18.17
C ALA A 150 -45.62 9.62 19.70
N LEU A 151 -44.47 9.24 20.28
CA LEU A 151 -44.30 9.07 21.72
C LEU A 151 -44.35 10.41 22.48
N ALA A 152 -43.92 11.51 21.85
CA ALA A 152 -44.02 12.85 22.43
C ALA A 152 -45.50 13.27 22.58
N GLU A 153 -46.32 13.05 21.55
CA GLU A 153 -47.76 13.34 21.59
C GLU A 153 -48.49 12.45 22.62
N ARG A 154 -48.22 11.13 22.62
CA ARG A 154 -48.77 10.21 23.64
C ARG A 154 -48.40 10.66 25.05
N LYS A 155 -47.16 11.13 25.26
CA LYS A 155 -46.72 11.66 26.57
C LYS A 155 -47.47 12.92 26.98
N LYS A 156 -47.84 13.81 26.05
CA LYS A 156 -48.67 14.99 26.33
C LYS A 156 -50.07 14.59 26.79
N ILE A 157 -50.70 13.67 26.05
CA ILE A 157 -52.04 13.14 26.37
C ILE A 157 -52.05 12.49 27.75
N ARG A 158 -51.13 11.55 27.99
CA ARG A 158 -51.02 10.88 29.30
C ARG A 158 -50.77 11.81 30.47
N ARG A 159 -50.05 12.92 30.25
CA ARG A 159 -49.84 13.94 31.30
C ARG A 159 -51.15 14.64 31.69
N ALA A 160 -52.02 14.92 30.71
CA ALA A 160 -53.32 15.51 30.96
C ALA A 160 -54.26 14.50 31.65
N GLU A 161 -54.27 13.24 31.20
CA GLU A 161 -55.05 12.16 31.80
C GLU A 161 -54.61 11.86 33.23
N ARG A 162 -53.29 11.83 33.49
CA ARG A 162 -52.75 11.66 34.84
C ARG A 162 -53.28 12.71 35.82
N ARG A 163 -53.26 14.00 35.43
CA ARG A 163 -53.80 15.08 36.28
C ARG A 163 -55.28 14.91 36.58
N ARG A 164 -56.07 14.45 35.60
CA ARG A 164 -57.49 14.15 35.78
C ARG A 164 -57.71 12.96 36.73
N ALA A 165 -56.97 11.87 36.53
CA ALA A 165 -57.04 10.67 37.38
C ALA A 165 -56.61 10.97 38.83
N GLU A 166 -55.56 11.79 39.03
CA GLU A 166 -55.14 12.28 40.35
C GLU A 166 -56.25 13.08 41.03
N THR A 167 -56.91 14.00 40.31
CA THR A 167 -58.01 14.81 40.84
C THR A 167 -59.24 13.96 41.18
N ALA A 168 -59.51 12.91 40.40
CA ALA A 168 -60.63 11.99 40.59
C ALA A 168 -60.35 10.89 41.64
N GLY A 169 -59.12 10.74 42.13
CA GLY A 169 -58.73 9.63 43.01
C GLY A 169 -58.72 8.26 42.31
N ASP A 170 -58.66 8.23 40.98
CA ASP A 170 -58.70 7.00 40.19
C ASP A 170 -57.34 6.28 40.18
N GLN A 171 -57.13 5.41 41.18
CA GLN A 171 -55.91 4.62 41.29
C GLN A 171 -55.73 3.63 40.13
N ALA A 172 -56.82 3.07 39.60
CA ALA A 172 -56.77 2.12 38.50
C ALA A 172 -56.26 2.80 37.21
N GLY A 173 -56.75 4.02 36.92
CA GLY A 173 -56.28 4.84 35.81
C GLY A 173 -54.80 5.21 35.93
N LEU A 174 -54.31 5.55 37.13
CA LEU A 174 -52.89 5.85 37.35
C LEU A 174 -51.98 4.65 37.10
N ILE A 175 -52.40 3.45 37.51
CA ILE A 175 -51.69 2.20 37.25
C ILE A 175 -51.67 1.91 35.73
N ALA A 176 -52.80 2.07 35.04
CA ALA A 176 -52.89 1.87 33.60
C ALA A 176 -51.92 2.81 32.82
N LEU A 177 -51.91 4.10 33.16
CA LEU A 177 -51.00 5.09 32.56
C LEU A 177 -49.52 4.79 32.82
N SER A 178 -49.19 4.15 33.95
CA SER A 178 -47.84 3.68 34.25
C SER A 178 -47.42 2.54 33.32
N PHE A 179 -48.29 1.54 33.12
CA PHE A 179 -48.06 0.45 32.18
C PHE A 179 -47.93 0.93 30.74
N GLU A 180 -48.74 1.90 30.32
CA GLU A 180 -48.58 2.53 29.01
C GLU A 180 -47.19 3.18 28.84
N SER A 181 -46.70 3.87 29.88
CA SER A 181 -45.35 4.45 29.83
C SER A 181 -44.25 3.40 29.71
N GLN A 182 -44.43 2.24 30.34
CA GLN A 182 -43.50 1.12 30.21
C GLN A 182 -43.55 0.53 28.80
N ARG A 183 -44.74 0.35 28.23
CA ARG A 183 -44.94 -0.14 26.85
C ARG A 183 -44.30 0.78 25.82
N ASP A 184 -44.44 2.10 25.95
CA ASP A 184 -43.78 3.06 25.06
C ASP A 184 -42.25 2.97 25.14
N ARG A 185 -41.70 2.82 26.36
CA ARG A 185 -40.25 2.65 26.57
C ARG A 185 -39.76 1.36 25.92
N GLN A 186 -40.53 0.28 26.04
CA GLN A 186 -40.21 -1.01 25.44
C GLN A 186 -40.26 -0.94 23.92
N THR A 187 -41.35 -0.39 23.34
CA THR A 187 -41.52 -0.19 21.90
C THR A 187 -40.32 0.52 21.28
N ARG A 188 -39.84 1.61 21.92
CA ARG A 188 -38.66 2.34 21.45
C ARG A 188 -37.39 1.50 21.50
N ARG A 189 -37.18 0.71 22.57
CA ARG A 189 -36.01 -0.15 22.72
C ARG A 189 -36.01 -1.26 21.68
N ASP A 190 -37.15 -1.91 21.48
CA ASP A 190 -37.28 -3.01 20.52
C ASP A 190 -37.02 -2.51 19.09
N LEU A 191 -37.57 -1.35 18.73
CA LEU A 191 -37.31 -0.75 17.43
C LEU A 191 -35.83 -0.39 17.24
N GLN A 192 -35.21 0.23 18.25
CA GLN A 192 -33.78 0.58 18.20
C GLN A 192 -32.90 -0.67 18.07
N TYR A 193 -33.21 -1.72 18.83
CA TYR A 193 -32.48 -2.98 18.78
C TYR A 193 -32.61 -3.67 17.42
N GLY A 194 -33.83 -3.75 16.87
CA GLY A 194 -34.06 -4.35 15.56
C GLY A 194 -33.32 -3.64 14.42
N TRP A 195 -33.25 -2.31 14.47
CA TRP A 195 -32.44 -1.54 13.50
C TRP A 195 -30.94 -1.75 13.69
N GLN A 196 -30.47 -1.73 14.94
CA GLN A 196 -29.06 -1.95 15.25
C GLN A 196 -28.60 -3.31 14.73
N GLN A 197 -29.39 -4.37 14.93
CA GLN A 197 -29.08 -5.70 14.44
C GLN A 197 -28.92 -5.74 12.91
N LYS A 198 -29.85 -5.16 12.16
CA LYS A 198 -29.77 -5.12 10.68
C LYS A 198 -28.53 -4.36 10.17
N ILE A 199 -28.20 -3.25 10.84
CA ILE A 199 -27.02 -2.42 10.53
C ILE A 199 -25.73 -3.19 10.83
N ASP A 200 -25.68 -3.88 11.97
CA ASP A 200 -24.51 -4.65 12.40
C ASP A 200 -24.27 -5.86 11.49
N GLU A 201 -25.32 -6.61 11.14
CA GLU A 201 -25.24 -7.73 10.19
C GLU A 201 -24.64 -7.29 8.85
N THR A 202 -25.17 -6.21 8.27
CA THR A 202 -24.65 -5.66 7.00
C THR A 202 -23.23 -5.12 7.16
N GLY A 203 -22.93 -4.49 8.29
CA GLY A 203 -21.59 -3.99 8.63
C GLY A 203 -20.55 -5.09 8.77
N GLN A 204 -20.92 -6.24 9.35
CA GLN A 204 -20.04 -7.40 9.48
C GLN A 204 -19.70 -8.02 8.12
N GLU A 205 -20.66 -8.10 7.20
CA GLU A 205 -20.39 -8.57 5.83
C GLU A 205 -19.38 -7.68 5.12
N ILE A 206 -19.54 -6.35 5.23
CA ILE A 206 -18.59 -5.38 4.66
C ILE A 206 -17.20 -5.54 5.30
N ALA A 207 -17.14 -5.65 6.63
CA ALA A 207 -15.88 -5.83 7.35
C ALA A 207 -15.16 -7.12 6.94
N GLY A 208 -15.90 -8.22 6.68
CA GLY A 208 -15.35 -9.47 6.17
C GLY A 208 -14.68 -9.31 4.81
N LEU A 209 -15.32 -8.63 3.86
CA LEU A 209 -14.74 -8.34 2.54
C LEU A 209 -13.51 -7.43 2.65
N GLN A 210 -13.56 -6.40 3.50
CA GLN A 210 -12.43 -5.51 3.73
C GLN A 210 -11.23 -6.26 4.36
N ALA A 211 -11.48 -7.19 5.28
CA ALA A 211 -10.43 -8.02 5.87
C ALA A 211 -9.75 -8.94 4.85
N GLN A 212 -10.52 -9.48 3.89
CA GLN A 212 -9.96 -10.26 2.78
C GLN A 212 -9.06 -9.40 1.88
N ILE A 213 -9.50 -8.19 1.53
CA ILE A 213 -8.69 -7.22 0.76
C ILE A 213 -7.39 -6.92 1.51
N ALA A 214 -7.45 -6.58 2.79
CA ALA A 214 -6.27 -6.27 3.60
C ALA A 214 -5.28 -7.45 3.68
N THR A 215 -5.79 -8.68 3.73
CA THR A 215 -4.96 -9.90 3.72
C THR A 215 -4.23 -10.06 2.39
N LEU A 216 -4.91 -9.85 1.26
CA LEU A 216 -4.30 -9.90 -0.07
C LEU A 216 -3.25 -8.81 -0.27
N GLU A 217 -3.50 -7.60 0.24
CA GLU A 217 -2.54 -6.50 0.20
C GLU A 217 -1.27 -6.82 0.99
N LYS A 218 -1.42 -7.38 2.19
CA LYS A 218 -0.29 -7.83 3.01
C LYS A 218 0.52 -8.91 2.30
N ASN A 219 -0.15 -9.86 1.65
CA ASN A 219 0.52 -10.91 0.87
C ASN A 219 1.28 -10.34 -0.33
N ARG A 220 0.65 -9.42 -1.07
CA ARG A 220 1.29 -8.73 -2.21
C ARG A 220 2.51 -7.94 -1.78
N LEU A 221 2.44 -7.23 -0.65
CA LEU A 221 3.57 -6.49 -0.10
C LEU A 221 4.72 -7.42 0.32
N ARG A 222 4.41 -8.57 0.93
CA ARG A 222 5.43 -9.56 1.32
C ARG A 222 6.15 -10.11 0.10
N LEU A 223 5.40 -10.48 -0.95
CA LEU A 223 5.96 -11.02 -2.20
C LEU A 223 6.79 -9.98 -2.97
N SER A 224 6.38 -8.71 -2.96
CA SER A 224 7.15 -7.63 -3.61
C SER A 224 8.49 -7.31 -2.93
N ARG A 225 8.73 -7.82 -1.70
CA ARG A 225 9.95 -7.58 -0.92
C ARG A 225 10.92 -8.77 -0.93
N GLN A 226 10.51 -9.90 -1.49
CA GLN A 226 11.36 -11.08 -1.71
C GLN A 226 12.05 -10.96 -3.07
#